data_AF-A0A7V9WMN9-F1
#
_entry.id   AF-A0A7V9WMN9-F1
#
_cell.length_a   1.000
_cell.length_b   1.000
_cell.length_c   1.000
_cell.angle_alpha   90.00
_cell.angle_beta   90.00
_cell.angle_gamma   90.00
#
_symmetry.space_group_name_H-M   'P 1'
#
loop_
_entity.id
_entity.type
_entity.pdbx_description
1 polymer ?
#
loop_
_entity_poly.entity_id
_entity_poly.type
_entity_poly.pdbx_seq_one_letter_code
_entity_poly.pdbx_strand_id
1 'polypeptide(L)'
;PGAAARIGRIALMGGAVAEGNVTPAAEFNIWCDPEAARRVFESGLDVTMVGLDVTHAARVNPSHHEALRAAGPAGALVVELLEFYGGFHKRIYGWDGSPIHDALTLAHVIAPGLLRTERLHVAVETESQLCRGRTVVDRWRRTGLAPNASVAIEVPDPEAFPQLLIDRLGRL
;
A
#
# COMPACT_ATOMS: atom_id res chain seq x y z
N PRO A 1 7.52 -22.02 11.80
CA PRO A 1 6.40 -22.88 11.30
C PRO A 1 5.13 -22.83 12.17
N GLY A 2 5.19 -23.15 13.47
CA GLY A 2 3.99 -23.20 14.33
C GLY A 2 3.23 -21.88 14.51
N ALA A 3 3.90 -20.73 14.35
CA ALA A 3 3.23 -19.42 14.40
C ALA A 3 2.27 -19.20 13.22
N ALA A 4 2.58 -19.74 12.03
CA ALA A 4 1.77 -19.55 10.82
C ALA A 4 0.32 -20.05 11.01
N ALA A 5 0.14 -21.18 11.71
CA ALA A 5 -1.17 -21.73 12.01
C ALA A 5 -2.05 -20.85 12.91
N ARG A 6 -1.49 -19.81 13.54
CA ARG A 6 -2.20 -18.87 14.42
C ARG A 6 -2.42 -17.49 13.78
N ILE A 7 -1.95 -17.29 12.55
CA ILE A 7 -2.11 -16.04 11.83
C ILE A 7 -3.38 -16.13 10.98
N GLY A 8 -4.38 -15.31 11.29
CA GLY A 8 -5.62 -15.27 10.52
C GLY A 8 -5.44 -14.64 9.14
N ARG A 9 -4.69 -13.53 9.07
CA ARG A 9 -4.40 -12.78 7.84
C ARG A 9 -3.13 -11.95 7.99
N ILE A 10 -2.41 -11.76 6.90
CA ILE A 10 -1.36 -10.74 6.75
C ILE A 10 -1.89 -9.68 5.78
N ALA A 11 -2.06 -8.45 6.25
CA ALA A 11 -2.25 -7.29 5.38
C ALA A 11 -0.94 -6.49 5.38
N LEU A 12 -0.29 -6.41 4.22
CA LEU A 12 1.00 -5.74 4.07
C LEU A 12 0.88 -4.53 3.16
N MET A 13 1.59 -3.47 3.52
CA MET A 13 1.92 -2.38 2.61
C MET A 13 3.21 -2.76 1.91
N GLY A 14 3.15 -2.88 0.59
CA GLY A 14 4.35 -3.14 -0.19
C GLY A 14 4.05 -3.72 -1.56
N GLY A 15 5.04 -3.62 -2.43
CA GLY A 15 4.95 -4.08 -3.81
C GLY A 15 4.24 -3.10 -4.73
N ALA A 16 4.30 -3.43 -6.01
CA ALA A 16 3.62 -2.72 -7.09
C ALA A 16 3.27 -3.71 -8.21
N VAL A 17 2.08 -3.57 -8.78
CA VAL A 17 1.67 -4.24 -10.01
C VAL A 17 2.43 -3.63 -11.20
N ALA A 18 2.53 -2.29 -11.21
CA ALA A 18 3.21 -1.53 -12.25
C ALA A 18 4.65 -1.13 -11.87
N GLU A 19 4.83 0.14 -11.47
CA GLU A 19 6.12 0.81 -11.28
C GLU A 19 6.54 0.83 -9.81
N GLY A 20 7.84 0.74 -9.56
CA GLY A 20 8.42 0.89 -8.22
C GLY A 20 8.64 2.36 -7.82
N ASN A 21 9.05 2.57 -6.56
CA ASN A 21 9.43 3.89 -6.03
C ASN A 21 10.90 3.98 -5.59
N VAL A 22 11.61 2.84 -5.46
CA VAL A 22 13.06 2.80 -5.18
C VAL A 22 13.86 2.53 -6.43
N THR A 23 13.41 1.56 -7.20
CA THR A 23 13.89 1.30 -8.56
C THR A 23 12.70 1.39 -9.50
N PRO A 24 12.91 1.48 -10.82
CA PRO A 24 11.80 1.42 -11.77
C PRO A 24 10.91 0.17 -11.59
N ALA A 25 11.48 -0.93 -11.07
CA ALA A 25 10.82 -2.22 -10.96
C ALA A 25 10.27 -2.56 -9.57
N ALA A 26 10.80 -1.95 -8.50
CA ALA A 26 10.58 -2.40 -7.13
C ALA A 26 10.16 -1.29 -6.16
N GLU A 27 9.18 -1.63 -5.33
CA GLU A 27 8.73 -0.85 -4.19
C GLU A 27 9.69 -1.06 -2.99
N PHE A 28 9.89 -0.04 -2.17
CA PHE A 28 10.84 -0.01 -1.06
C PHE A 28 10.80 -1.21 -0.12
N ASN A 29 9.65 -1.53 0.48
CA ASN A 29 9.54 -2.60 1.46
C ASN A 29 9.92 -3.97 0.88
N ILE A 30 9.48 -4.25 -0.36
CA ILE A 30 9.84 -5.50 -1.04
C ILE A 30 11.30 -5.49 -1.51
N TRP A 31 11.82 -4.35 -1.96
CA TRP A 31 13.21 -4.19 -2.40
C TRP A 31 14.21 -4.38 -1.25
N CYS A 32 13.87 -3.92 -0.05
CA CYS A 32 14.72 -4.03 1.14
C CYS A 32 15.04 -5.49 1.49
N ASP A 33 14.04 -6.39 1.44
CA ASP A 33 14.22 -7.82 1.72
C ASP A 33 13.28 -8.68 0.84
N PRO A 34 13.62 -8.88 -0.45
CA PRO A 34 12.80 -9.66 -1.37
C PRO A 34 12.81 -11.15 -1.04
N GLU A 35 13.84 -11.66 -0.36
CA GLU A 35 13.90 -13.03 0.11
C GLU A 35 12.86 -13.29 1.21
N ALA A 36 12.71 -12.35 2.16
CA ALA A 36 11.63 -12.41 3.15
C ALA A 36 10.25 -12.23 2.49
N ALA A 37 10.09 -11.28 1.57
CA ALA A 37 8.84 -11.08 0.86
C ALA A 37 8.41 -12.32 0.06
N ARG A 38 9.35 -12.98 -0.66
CA ARG A 38 9.11 -14.26 -1.34
C ARG A 38 8.52 -15.29 -0.38
N ARG A 39 9.14 -15.47 0.79
CA ARG A 39 8.65 -16.42 1.81
C ARG A 39 7.24 -16.09 2.32
N VAL A 40 6.87 -14.80 2.42
CA VAL A 40 5.52 -14.40 2.80
C VAL A 40 4.51 -14.80 1.73
N PHE A 41 4.76 -14.49 0.46
CA PHE A 41 3.85 -14.85 -0.64
C PHE A 41 3.79 -16.37 -0.91
N GLU A 42 4.85 -17.12 -0.59
CA GLU A 42 4.89 -18.59 -0.70
C GLU A 42 4.40 -19.31 0.55
N SER A 43 4.06 -18.59 1.62
CA SER A 43 3.72 -19.18 2.93
C SER A 43 2.41 -19.99 2.96
N GLY A 44 1.52 -19.77 1.99
CA GLY A 44 0.16 -20.32 1.99
C GLY A 44 -0.81 -19.62 2.95
N LEU A 45 -0.40 -18.52 3.60
CA LEU A 45 -1.27 -17.70 4.45
C LEU A 45 -2.23 -16.83 3.64
N ASP A 46 -3.30 -16.34 4.27
CA ASP A 46 -4.16 -15.30 3.67
C ASP A 46 -3.42 -13.97 3.64
N VAL A 47 -2.79 -13.65 2.50
CA VAL A 47 -2.03 -12.43 2.29
C VAL A 47 -2.85 -11.43 1.50
N THR A 48 -2.94 -10.19 1.99
CA THR A 48 -3.45 -9.03 1.26
C THR A 48 -2.31 -8.06 0.99
N MET A 49 -2.07 -7.75 -0.29
CA MET A 49 -1.04 -6.82 -0.75
C MET A 49 -1.67 -5.47 -1.09
N VAL A 50 -1.28 -4.42 -0.36
CA VAL A 50 -1.65 -3.03 -0.64
C VAL A 50 -0.41 -2.32 -1.19
N GLY A 51 -0.34 -2.27 -2.52
CA GLY A 51 0.82 -1.77 -3.26
C GLY A 51 0.73 -0.30 -3.70
N LEU A 52 1.74 0.13 -4.46
CA LEU A 52 1.83 1.49 -4.99
C LEU A 52 0.66 1.90 -5.88
N ASP A 53 0.09 0.96 -6.65
CA ASP A 53 -1.00 1.22 -7.59
C ASP A 53 -2.24 1.83 -6.93
N VAL A 54 -2.55 1.44 -5.69
CA VAL A 54 -3.67 2.01 -4.92
C VAL A 54 -3.21 3.10 -3.96
N THR A 55 -2.03 2.97 -3.36
CA THR A 55 -1.56 3.98 -2.40
C THR A 55 -1.24 5.31 -3.07
N HIS A 56 -0.71 5.32 -4.30
CA HIS A 56 -0.53 6.55 -5.08
C HIS A 56 -1.87 7.21 -5.49
N ALA A 57 -2.95 6.44 -5.60
CA ALA A 57 -4.27 6.98 -5.90
C ALA A 57 -4.94 7.63 -4.68
N ALA A 58 -4.82 7.01 -3.50
CA ALA A 58 -5.40 7.48 -2.24
C ALA A 58 -4.52 8.55 -1.54
N ARG A 59 -4.43 9.73 -2.15
CA ARG A 59 -3.64 10.87 -1.64
C ARG A 59 -4.43 11.73 -0.66
N VAL A 60 -3.74 12.22 0.35
CA VAL A 60 -4.23 13.33 1.18
C VAL A 60 -3.74 14.63 0.56
N ASN A 61 -4.70 15.44 0.08
CA ASN A 61 -4.44 16.70 -0.61
C ASN A 61 -4.49 17.89 0.35
N PRO A 62 -3.96 19.07 -0.05
CA PRO A 62 -4.01 20.30 0.74
C PRO A 62 -5.43 20.72 1.12
N SER A 63 -6.43 20.37 0.31
CA SER A 63 -7.86 20.57 0.60
C SER A 63 -8.31 19.89 1.90
N HIS A 64 -7.61 18.86 2.37
CA HIS A 64 -7.93 18.13 3.59
C HIS A 64 -7.25 18.71 4.84
N HIS A 65 -6.27 19.60 4.68
CA HIS A 65 -5.40 20.04 5.78
C HIS A 65 -6.18 20.81 6.86
N GLU A 66 -7.15 21.64 6.47
CA GLU A 66 -7.98 22.37 7.45
C GLU A 66 -8.80 21.40 8.31
N ALA A 67 -9.49 20.44 7.69
CA ALA A 67 -10.27 19.43 8.39
C ALA A 67 -9.40 18.54 9.29
N LEU A 68 -8.20 18.17 8.84
CA LEU A 68 -7.24 17.42 9.66
C LEU A 68 -6.77 18.23 10.87
N ARG A 69 -6.42 19.50 10.71
CA ARG A 69 -6.04 20.36 11.86
C ARG A 69 -7.20 20.52 12.84
N ALA A 70 -8.43 20.64 12.34
CA ALA A 70 -9.63 20.70 13.16
C ALA A 70 -9.93 19.39 13.92
N ALA A 71 -9.40 18.25 13.45
CA ALA A 71 -9.53 16.96 14.11
C ALA A 71 -8.62 16.78 15.35
N GLY A 72 -7.91 17.82 15.78
CA GLY A 72 -7.14 17.85 17.03
C GLY A 72 -5.63 17.71 16.84
N PRO A 73 -4.85 17.61 17.94
CA PRO A 73 -3.39 17.66 17.91
C PRO A 73 -2.74 16.58 17.03
N ALA A 74 -3.31 15.37 17.00
CA ALA A 74 -2.84 14.29 16.13
C ALA A 74 -3.05 14.61 14.65
N GLY A 75 -4.18 15.24 14.30
CA GLY A 75 -4.45 15.69 12.95
C GLY A 75 -3.56 16.85 12.51
N ALA A 76 -3.24 17.78 13.42
CA ALA A 76 -2.25 18.83 13.16
C ALA A 76 -0.86 18.25 12.87
N LEU A 77 -0.40 17.26 13.66
CA LEU A 77 0.86 16.55 13.43
C LEU A 77 0.88 15.83 12.07
N VAL A 78 -0.22 15.17 11.69
CA VAL A 78 -0.34 14.53 10.37
C VAL A 78 -0.15 15.56 9.26
N VAL A 79 -0.72 16.75 9.39
CA VAL A 79 -0.54 17.82 8.39
C VAL A 79 0.91 18.28 8.30
N GLU A 80 1.60 18.45 9.43
CA GLU A 80 3.04 18.80 9.43
C GLU A 80 3.89 17.76 8.68
N LEU A 81 3.61 16.47 8.90
CA LEU A 81 4.28 15.38 8.19
C LEU A 81 3.94 15.42 6.68
N LEU A 82 2.67 15.62 6.33
CA LEU A 82 2.23 15.69 4.94
C LEU A 82 2.84 16.87 4.18
N GLU A 83 3.01 18.02 4.83
CA GLU A 83 3.66 19.19 4.23
C GLU A 83 5.15 18.93 3.97
N PHE A 84 5.83 18.25 4.90
CA PHE A 84 7.22 17.83 4.72
C PHE A 84 7.38 16.86 3.53
N TYR A 85 6.60 15.78 3.48
CA TYR A 85 6.65 14.79 2.41
C TYR A 85 6.07 15.30 1.09
N GLY A 86 5.11 16.22 1.12
CA GLY A 86 4.46 16.81 -0.05
C GLY A 86 5.46 17.52 -0.96
N GLY A 87 6.46 18.19 -0.39
CA GLY A 87 7.55 18.78 -1.17
C GLY A 87 8.34 17.75 -1.99
N PHE A 88 8.56 16.55 -1.45
CA PHE A 88 9.21 15.46 -2.19
C PHE A 88 8.31 14.93 -3.31
N HIS A 89 7.05 14.59 -2.99
CA HIS A 89 6.12 14.06 -3.99
C HIS A 89 5.85 15.05 -5.13
N LYS A 90 5.78 16.36 -4.83
CA LYS A 90 5.65 17.39 -5.86
C LYS A 90 6.86 17.44 -6.80
N ARG A 91 8.08 17.33 -6.28
CA ARG A 91 9.31 17.36 -7.09
C ARG A 91 9.48 16.12 -7.96
N ILE A 92 9.17 14.94 -7.45
CA ILE A 92 9.39 13.67 -8.15
C ILE A 92 8.23 13.33 -9.09
N TYR A 93 6.99 13.52 -8.64
CA TYR A 93 5.79 13.06 -9.35
C TYR A 93 4.86 14.20 -9.83
N GLY A 94 5.11 15.44 -9.42
CA GLY A 94 4.25 16.58 -9.78
C GLY A 94 2.94 16.68 -9.00
N TRP A 95 2.72 15.83 -8.00
CA TRP A 95 1.47 15.74 -7.25
C TRP A 95 1.34 16.83 -6.18
N ASP A 96 0.14 17.35 -5.99
CA ASP A 96 -0.16 18.34 -4.94
C ASP A 96 -0.50 17.72 -3.58
N GLY A 97 -0.67 16.41 -3.50
CA GLY A 97 -0.93 15.66 -2.26
C GLY A 97 0.01 14.48 -2.06
N SER A 98 0.00 13.94 -0.85
CA SER A 98 0.89 12.84 -0.44
C SER A 98 0.10 11.56 -0.15
N PRO A 99 0.56 10.39 -0.63
CA PRO A 99 0.04 9.12 -0.16
C PRO A 99 0.43 8.90 1.31
N ILE A 100 -0.43 8.23 2.07
CA ILE A 100 -0.08 7.67 3.38
C ILE A 100 -0.16 6.15 3.28
N HIS A 101 0.86 5.57 2.65
CA HIS A 101 0.88 4.17 2.21
C HIS A 101 0.42 3.17 3.29
N ASP A 102 1.06 3.23 4.47
CA ASP A 102 0.80 2.26 5.54
C ASP A 102 -0.57 2.47 6.18
N ALA A 103 -1.00 3.73 6.32
CA ALA A 103 -2.31 4.05 6.89
C ALA A 103 -3.45 3.56 5.99
N LEU A 104 -3.28 3.59 4.66
CA LEU A 104 -4.27 3.02 3.74
C LEU A 104 -4.41 1.51 3.94
N THR A 105 -3.31 0.80 4.18
CA THR A 105 -3.32 -0.64 4.47
C THR A 105 -4.12 -0.95 5.73
N LEU A 106 -3.88 -0.21 6.82
CA LEU A 106 -4.66 -0.35 8.05
C LEU A 106 -6.14 0.03 7.82
N ALA A 107 -6.39 1.12 7.10
CA ALA A 107 -7.73 1.59 6.77
C ALA A 107 -8.53 0.52 6.02
N HIS A 108 -7.90 -0.19 5.07
CA HIS A 108 -8.51 -1.31 4.37
C HIS A 108 -8.92 -2.46 5.29
N VAL A 109 -8.13 -2.75 6.34
CA VAL A 109 -8.45 -3.80 7.31
C VAL A 109 -9.68 -3.44 8.15
N ILE A 110 -9.84 -2.17 8.52
CA ILE A 110 -10.92 -1.73 9.41
C ILE A 110 -12.17 -1.22 8.68
N ALA A 111 -12.07 -0.89 7.39
CA ALA A 111 -13.16 -0.39 6.56
C ALA A 111 -13.28 -1.22 5.26
N PRO A 112 -14.04 -2.33 5.30
CA PRO A 112 -14.30 -3.14 4.11
C PRO A 112 -14.87 -2.29 2.97
N GLY A 113 -14.40 -2.53 1.74
CA GLY A 113 -14.83 -1.77 0.55
C GLY A 113 -13.98 -0.54 0.23
N LEU A 114 -13.07 -0.12 1.12
CA LEU A 114 -12.17 1.01 0.86
C LEU A 114 -11.25 0.77 -0.34
N LEU A 115 -10.81 -0.48 -0.53
CA LEU A 115 -10.03 -0.92 -1.69
C LEU A 115 -10.73 -2.10 -2.34
N ARG A 116 -10.70 -2.15 -3.67
CA ARG A 116 -11.07 -3.35 -4.41
C ARG A 116 -9.84 -4.23 -4.57
N THR A 117 -9.99 -5.50 -4.19
CA THR A 117 -8.93 -6.51 -4.29
C THR A 117 -9.30 -7.61 -5.29
N GLU A 118 -8.30 -8.16 -5.97
CA GLU A 118 -8.44 -9.38 -6.79
C GLU A 118 -7.53 -10.50 -6.29
N ARG A 119 -8.00 -11.75 -6.36
CA ARG A 119 -7.18 -12.93 -6.05
C ARG A 119 -6.26 -13.23 -7.22
N LEU A 120 -4.97 -12.91 -7.05
CA LEU A 120 -3.94 -13.03 -8.08
C LEU A 120 -2.73 -13.82 -7.56
N HIS A 121 -1.95 -14.36 -8.49
CA HIS A 121 -0.64 -14.93 -8.18
C HIS A 121 0.40 -13.81 -8.15
N VAL A 122 1.22 -13.79 -7.10
CA VAL A 122 2.32 -12.85 -6.91
C VAL A 122 3.59 -13.65 -6.63
N ALA A 123 4.58 -13.48 -7.52
CA ALA A 123 5.94 -13.95 -7.27
C ALA A 123 6.84 -12.76 -6.93
N VAL A 124 7.92 -13.00 -6.19
CA VAL A 124 8.93 -11.97 -5.90
C VAL A 124 10.23 -12.32 -6.63
N GLU A 125 10.76 -11.36 -7.38
CA GLU A 125 12.05 -11.45 -8.05
C GLU A 125 13.19 -11.18 -7.06
N THR A 126 14.17 -12.07 -6.97
CA THR A 126 15.25 -12.04 -5.98
C THR A 126 16.66 -11.99 -6.59
N GLU A 127 16.79 -12.28 -7.88
CA GLU A 127 18.09 -12.53 -8.54
C GLU A 127 18.40 -11.51 -9.62
N SER A 128 17.39 -11.05 -10.36
CA SER A 128 17.59 -10.14 -11.50
C SER A 128 18.30 -8.84 -11.12
N GLN A 129 19.35 -8.49 -11.86
CA GLN A 129 20.10 -7.24 -11.67
C GLN A 129 19.22 -5.98 -11.76
N LEU A 130 18.21 -6.00 -12.64
CA LEU A 130 17.33 -4.84 -12.89
C LEU A 130 16.02 -4.93 -12.11
N CYS A 131 15.57 -6.15 -11.77
CA CYS A 131 14.23 -6.38 -11.27
C CYS A 131 14.18 -6.96 -9.85
N ARG A 132 15.32 -7.12 -9.15
CA ARG A 132 15.32 -7.56 -7.74
C ARG A 132 14.37 -6.69 -6.91
N GLY A 133 13.47 -7.32 -6.16
CA GLY A 133 12.41 -6.64 -5.41
C GLY A 133 11.10 -6.46 -6.14
N ARG A 134 10.99 -6.85 -7.42
CA ARG A 134 9.74 -6.75 -8.15
C ARG A 134 8.73 -7.78 -7.65
N THR A 135 7.53 -7.32 -7.33
CA THR A 135 6.33 -8.17 -7.24
C THR A 135 5.80 -8.42 -8.64
N VAL A 136 6.02 -9.63 -9.15
CA VAL A 136 5.52 -10.10 -10.45
C VAL A 136 4.08 -10.57 -10.25
N VAL A 137 3.13 -9.67 -10.52
CA VAL A 137 1.70 -9.93 -10.35
C VAL A 137 1.10 -10.44 -11.67
N ASP A 138 0.59 -11.68 -11.67
CA ASP A 138 -0.04 -12.29 -12.85
C ASP A 138 -1.50 -11.83 -13.03
N ARG A 139 -1.68 -10.53 -13.24
CA ARG A 139 -3.01 -9.88 -13.38
C ARG A 139 -3.85 -10.50 -14.51
N TRP A 140 -3.19 -10.97 -15.56
CA TRP A 140 -3.84 -11.52 -16.76
C TRP A 140 -3.79 -13.05 -16.84
N ARG A 141 -3.43 -13.73 -15.75
CA ARG A 141 -3.46 -15.20 -15.61
C ARG A 141 -2.68 -15.93 -16.71
N ARG A 142 -1.52 -15.40 -17.09
CA ARG A 142 -0.67 -15.91 -18.17
C ARG A 142 0.16 -17.11 -17.76
N THR A 143 0.41 -17.29 -16.46
CA THR A 143 1.29 -18.35 -15.94
C THR A 143 0.56 -19.65 -15.63
N GLY A 144 -0.77 -19.60 -15.46
CA GLY A 144 -1.56 -20.73 -14.96
C GLY A 144 -1.35 -21.07 -13.48
N LEU A 145 -0.54 -20.28 -12.75
CA LEU A 145 -0.30 -20.48 -11.33
C LEU A 145 -1.53 -20.12 -10.49
N ALA A 146 -1.75 -20.87 -9.41
CA ALA A 146 -2.84 -20.60 -8.49
C ALA A 146 -2.61 -19.26 -7.75
N PRO A 147 -3.66 -18.45 -7.53
CA PRO A 147 -3.56 -17.23 -6.73
C PRO A 147 -3.09 -17.48 -5.30
N ASN A 148 -2.15 -16.67 -4.81
CA ASN A 148 -1.60 -16.75 -3.46
C ASN A 148 -1.85 -15.48 -2.62
N ALA A 149 -2.38 -14.40 -3.21
CA ALA A 149 -2.69 -13.18 -2.48
C ALA A 149 -3.98 -12.50 -2.97
N SER A 150 -4.57 -11.68 -2.11
CA SER A 150 -5.55 -10.65 -2.46
C SER A 150 -4.79 -9.36 -2.76
N VAL A 151 -4.71 -8.96 -4.02
CA VAL A 151 -3.98 -7.76 -4.45
C VAL A 151 -4.94 -6.59 -4.58
N ALA A 152 -4.70 -5.49 -3.86
CA ALA A 152 -5.44 -4.25 -4.04
C ALA A 152 -5.06 -3.61 -5.38
N ILE A 153 -6.07 -3.30 -6.18
CA ILE A 153 -5.89 -2.86 -7.58
C ILE A 153 -6.66 -1.58 -7.91
N GLU A 154 -7.56 -1.15 -7.03
CA GLU A 154 -8.36 0.05 -7.24
C GLU A 154 -8.81 0.64 -5.92
N VAL A 155 -8.88 1.97 -5.90
CA VAL A 155 -9.51 2.79 -4.86
C VAL A 155 -10.84 3.26 -5.44
N PRO A 156 -12.00 2.67 -5.06
CA PRO A 156 -13.29 3.02 -5.67
C PRO A 156 -13.69 4.48 -5.44
N ASP A 157 -13.36 5.01 -4.27
CA ASP A 157 -13.57 6.40 -3.89
C ASP A 157 -12.28 6.96 -3.27
N PRO A 158 -11.53 7.82 -3.97
CA PRO A 158 -10.32 8.45 -3.47
C PRO A 158 -10.51 9.29 -2.21
N GLU A 159 -11.73 9.78 -1.95
CA GLU A 159 -12.05 10.63 -0.80
C GLU A 159 -12.41 9.82 0.46
N ALA A 160 -12.77 8.55 0.29
CA ALA A 160 -13.15 7.68 1.41
C ALA A 160 -12.00 7.49 2.43
N PHE A 161 -10.75 7.42 1.96
CA PHE A 161 -9.60 7.29 2.86
C PHE A 161 -9.31 8.58 3.66
N PRO A 162 -9.16 9.77 3.02
CA PRO A 162 -9.02 11.04 3.74
C PRO A 162 -10.14 11.28 4.75
N GLN A 163 -11.41 11.02 4.38
CA GLN A 163 -12.55 11.19 5.29
C GLN A 163 -12.45 10.24 6.50
N LEU A 164 -12.17 8.95 6.26
CA LEU A 164 -11.98 7.99 7.34
C LEU A 164 -10.83 8.40 8.26
N LEU A 165 -9.73 8.92 7.72
CA LEU A 165 -8.59 9.39 8.50
C LEU A 165 -8.99 10.56 9.41
N ILE A 166 -9.65 11.58 8.87
CA ILE A 166 -10.15 12.75 9.62
C ILE A 166 -11.10 12.29 10.74
N ASP A 167 -12.07 11.43 10.41
CA ASP A 167 -13.06 10.91 11.35
C ASP A 167 -12.44 10.11 12.50
N ARG A 168 -11.36 9.37 12.23
CA ARG A 168 -10.67 8.56 13.25
C ARG A 168 -9.80 9.42 14.15
N LEU A 169 -9.10 10.41 13.60
CA LEU A 169 -8.28 11.32 14.37
C LEU A 169 -9.12 12.22 15.27
N GLY A 170 -10.30 12.65 14.82
CA GLY A 170 -11.23 13.47 15.62
C GLY A 170 -11.88 12.75 16.80
N ARG A 171 -11.62 11.44 16.99
CA ARG A 171 -12.12 10.63 18.12
C ARG A 171 -11.03 10.32 19.15
N LEU A 172 -9.81 10.80 18.95
CA LEU A 172 -8.69 10.69 19.91
C LEU A 172 -8.80 11.75 21.00
#